data_AF-A0A6P6IHW9-F1
#
_entry.id   AF-A0A6P6IHW9-F1
#
_cell.length_a   1.000
_cell.length_b   1.000
_cell.length_c   1.000
_cell.angle_alpha   90.00
_cell.angle_beta   90.00
_cell.angle_gamma   90.00
#
_symmetry.space_group_name_H-M   'P 1'
#
loop_
_entity.id
_entity.type
_entity.pdbx_description
1 polymer ?
#
loop_
_entity_poly.entity_id
_entity_poly.type
_entity_poly.pdbx_seq_one_letter_code
_entity_poly.pdbx_strand_id
1 'polypeptide(L)'
;MYLSFHFLFLGRNQRMRIVFSDVFTLLCLLGGAGGVICRLCNLSIPFHGCLLDFGTCKTKPGQYCIKEIHVKGGIQWYAIQGCTETQDECFKRITKPSGILSTHCCLYTLCNL
;
A
#
# COMPACT_ATOMS: atom_id res chain seq x y z
N MET A 1 15.11 -8.75 22.37
CA MET A 1 16.22 -7.90 21.87
C MET A 1 16.17 -6.43 22.31
N TYR A 2 15.10 -5.92 22.94
CA TYR A 2 15.07 -4.53 23.45
C TYR A 2 15.85 -4.32 24.76
N LEU A 3 15.90 -5.32 25.65
CA LEU A 3 16.50 -5.17 26.98
C LEU A 3 18.04 -5.19 26.99
N SER A 4 18.67 -5.91 26.05
CA SER A 4 20.13 -6.10 26.03
C SER A 4 20.92 -4.86 25.60
N PHE A 5 20.31 -3.95 24.84
CA PHE A 5 20.97 -2.72 24.39
C PHE A 5 20.92 -1.59 25.42
N HIS A 6 19.95 -1.62 26.35
CA HIS A 6 19.85 -0.61 27.41
C HIS A 6 20.95 -0.77 28.48
N PHE A 7 21.40 -2.01 28.73
CA PHE A 7 22.45 -2.30 29.71
C PHE A 7 23.86 -1.96 29.23
N LEU A 8 24.13 -1.99 27.92
CA LEU A 8 25.43 -1.58 27.34
C LEU A 8 25.68 -0.06 27.43
N PHE A 9 24.67 0.73 27.81
CA PHE A 9 24.71 2.20 27.82
C PHE A 9 24.94 2.84 29.21
N LEU A 10 25.21 2.02 30.24
CA LEU A 10 25.52 2.50 31.60
C LEU A 10 27.02 2.74 31.83
N GLY A 11 27.88 2.17 31.00
CA GLY A 11 29.33 2.33 31.10
C GLY A 11 29.91 3.05 29.89
N ARG A 12 30.45 4.25 30.12
CA ARG A 12 31.44 4.97 29.29
C ARG A 12 30.88 6.02 28.31
N ASN A 13 31.24 7.27 28.63
CA ASN A 13 31.27 8.49 27.81
C ASN A 13 29.94 9.22 27.49
N GLN A 14 29.62 10.21 28.33
CA GLN A 14 28.46 11.10 28.25
C GLN A 14 28.39 12.02 27.00
N ARG A 15 29.45 12.12 26.18
CA ARG A 15 29.48 13.07 25.03
C ARG A 15 28.84 12.57 23.74
N MET A 16 28.55 11.27 23.62
CA MET A 16 28.02 10.65 22.38
C MET A 16 26.52 10.28 22.49
N ARG A 17 25.84 10.69 23.57
CA ARG A 17 24.42 10.35 23.83
C ARG A 17 23.42 11.16 23.02
N ILE A 18 23.73 12.42 22.73
CA ILE A 18 22.73 13.35 22.15
C ILE A 18 22.57 13.09 20.65
N VAL A 19 23.67 12.89 19.93
CA VAL A 19 23.66 12.75 18.46
C VAL A 19 23.01 11.43 18.01
N PHE A 20 23.27 10.31 18.69
CA PHE A 20 22.69 9.02 18.32
C PHE A 20 21.21 8.90 18.71
N SER A 21 20.79 9.54 19.80
CA SER A 21 19.39 9.56 20.23
C SER A 21 18.52 10.37 19.27
N ASP A 22 19.03 11.51 18.78
CA ASP A 22 18.30 12.33 17.81
C ASP A 22 18.14 11.62 16.46
N VAL A 23 19.19 10.99 15.94
CA VAL A 23 19.11 10.25 14.66
C VAL A 23 18.12 9.09 14.74
N PHE A 24 18.10 8.34 15.86
CA PHE A 24 17.17 7.23 16.05
C PHE A 24 15.72 7.71 16.24
N THR A 25 15.52 8.86 16.90
CA THR A 25 14.20 9.49 17.07
C THR A 25 13.67 10.06 15.75
N LEU A 26 14.55 10.66 14.93
CA LEU A 26 14.24 11.16 13.58
C LEU A 26 13.90 10.00 12.62
N LEU A 27 14.63 8.88 12.72
CA LEU A 27 14.37 7.68 11.91
C LEU A 27 13.01 7.05 12.23
N CYS A 28 12.63 7.03 13.51
CA CYS A 28 11.29 6.59 13.96
C CYS A 28 10.17 7.56 13.54
N LEU A 29 10.41 8.88 13.53
CA LEU A 29 9.44 9.88 13.07
C LEU A 29 9.25 9.85 11.54
N LEU A 30 10.30 9.61 10.76
CA LEU A 30 10.20 9.39 9.31
C LEU A 30 9.47 8.09 8.95
N GLY A 31 9.49 7.08 9.83
CA GLY A 31 8.75 5.83 9.65
C GLY A 31 7.22 5.97 9.82
N GLY A 32 6.74 7.11 10.34
CA GLY A 32 5.33 7.31 10.70
C GLY A 32 4.40 7.86 9.61
N ALA A 33 4.90 8.16 8.41
CA ALA A 33 4.12 8.81 7.35
C ALA A 33 4.06 8.01 6.03
N GLY A 34 4.26 6.69 6.07
CA GLY A 34 4.31 5.80 4.90
C GLY A 34 2.94 5.46 4.28
N GLY A 35 2.03 6.42 4.16
CA GLY A 35 0.77 6.24 3.44
C GLY A 35 0.92 6.62 1.97
N VAL A 36 0.62 5.70 1.05
CA VAL A 36 0.58 5.98 -0.39
C VAL A 36 -0.82 6.40 -0.82
N ILE A 37 -0.88 7.23 -1.87
CA ILE A 37 -2.16 7.68 -2.42
C ILE A 37 -2.50 6.77 -3.62
N CYS A 38 -3.69 6.17 -3.64
CA CYS A 38 -4.16 5.32 -4.73
C CYS A 38 -5.35 5.98 -5.44
N ARG A 39 -5.60 5.60 -6.70
CA ARG A 39 -6.84 5.97 -7.39
C ARG A 39 -8.01 5.20 -6.79
N LEU A 40 -9.14 5.88 -6.59
CA LEU A 40 -10.38 5.27 -6.14
C LEU A 40 -11.42 5.39 -7.25
N CYS A 41 -11.61 4.30 -8.00
CA CYS A 41 -12.53 4.22 -9.12
C CYS A 41 -13.33 2.92 -9.03
N ASN A 42 -14.66 3.02 -8.98
CA ASN A 42 -15.49 1.81 -8.89
C ASN A 42 -15.79 1.19 -10.26
N LEU A 43 -15.70 1.98 -11.33
CA LEU A 43 -15.95 1.51 -12.69
C LEU A 43 -15.07 2.25 -13.67
N SER A 44 -14.01 1.59 -14.13
CA SER A 44 -13.19 2.04 -15.25
C SER A 44 -13.40 1.12 -16.45
N ILE A 45 -13.63 1.69 -17.63
CA ILE A 45 -13.81 0.94 -18.87
C ILE A 45 -12.59 1.20 -19.75
N PRO A 46 -12.04 0.17 -20.44
CA PRO A 46 -10.99 0.41 -21.43
C PRO A 46 -11.42 1.51 -22.42
N PHE A 47 -10.49 2.37 -22.79
CA PHE A 47 -10.67 3.53 -23.70
C PHE A 47 -11.51 4.71 -23.17
N HIS A 48 -12.37 4.52 -22.17
CA HIS A 48 -13.18 5.60 -21.59
C HIS A 48 -12.62 6.15 -20.27
N GLY A 49 -11.72 5.41 -19.61
CA GLY A 49 -11.18 5.80 -18.30
C GLY A 49 -12.14 5.49 -17.16
N CYS A 50 -12.10 6.27 -16.09
CA CYS A 50 -12.95 6.09 -14.91
C CYS A 50 -14.30 6.81 -15.07
N LEU A 51 -15.40 6.05 -15.03
CA LEU A 51 -16.77 6.60 -15.06
C LEU A 51 -17.30 6.93 -13.67
N LEU A 52 -16.99 6.08 -12.69
CA LEU A 52 -17.39 6.27 -11.29
C LEU A 52 -16.16 6.62 -10.46
N ASP A 53 -15.70 7.86 -10.63
CA ASP A 53 -14.51 8.40 -9.99
C ASP A 53 -14.85 8.99 -8.62
N PHE A 54 -14.24 8.42 -7.57
CA PHE A 54 -14.33 8.91 -6.21
C PHE A 54 -13.05 9.69 -5.82
N GLY A 55 -12.15 9.91 -6.77
CA GLY A 55 -10.89 10.61 -6.58
C GLY A 55 -9.80 9.66 -6.10
N THR A 56 -9.32 9.85 -4.88
CA THR A 56 -8.16 9.12 -4.36
C THR A 56 -8.38 8.65 -2.93
N CYS A 57 -7.84 7.47 -2.59
CA CYS A 57 -7.77 6.98 -1.22
C CYS A 57 -6.33 7.01 -0.71
N LYS A 58 -6.15 7.27 0.58
CA LYS A 58 -4.83 7.25 1.24
C LYS A 58 -4.70 5.96 2.03
N THR A 59 -3.65 5.19 1.77
CA THR A 59 -3.38 3.95 2.49
C THR A 59 -2.86 4.24 3.89
N LYS A 60 -3.24 3.39 4.83
CA LYS A 60 -2.64 3.31 6.17
C LYS A 60 -1.37 2.44 6.12
N PRO A 61 -0.47 2.52 7.11
CA PRO A 61 0.65 1.58 7.22
C PRO A 61 0.13 0.14 7.23
N GLY A 62 0.61 -0.68 6.28
CA GLY A 62 0.17 -2.07 6.09
C GLY A 62 -0.94 -2.28 5.05
N GLN A 63 -1.48 -1.22 4.45
CA GLN A 63 -2.44 -1.31 3.33
C GLN A 63 -1.76 -1.15 1.97
N TYR A 64 -2.46 -1.56 0.91
CA TYR A 64 -1.98 -1.61 -0.46
C TYR A 64 -2.97 -0.92 -1.41
N CYS A 65 -2.48 -0.37 -2.52
CA CYS A 65 -3.35 -0.03 -3.63
C CYS A 65 -3.76 -1.31 -4.34
N ILE A 66 -5.02 -1.43 -4.71
CA ILE A 66 -5.58 -2.57 -5.44
C ILE A 66 -6.16 -2.14 -6.79
N LYS A 67 -6.00 -3.00 -7.78
CA LYS A 67 -6.63 -2.95 -9.11
C LYS A 67 -7.23 -4.31 -9.43
N GLU A 68 -8.56 -4.35 -9.52
CA GLU A 68 -9.30 -5.53 -9.93
C GLU A 68 -9.72 -5.39 -11.39
N ILE A 69 -9.47 -6.42 -12.18
CA ILE A 69 -9.73 -6.43 -13.62
C ILE A 69 -10.73 -7.55 -13.90
N HIS A 70 -11.87 -7.16 -14.47
CA HIS A 70 -12.92 -8.08 -14.87
C HIS A 70 -12.81 -8.34 -16.38
N VAL A 71 -12.57 -9.59 -16.74
CA VAL A 71 -12.43 -10.06 -18.13
C VAL A 71 -13.59 -10.99 -18.46
N LYS A 72 -14.29 -10.76 -19.55
CA LYS A 72 -15.38 -11.65 -20.01
C LYS A 72 -15.25 -11.86 -21.51
N GLY A 73 -15.26 -13.12 -21.94
CA GLY A 73 -15.01 -13.48 -23.35
C GLY A 73 -13.60 -13.12 -23.85
N GLY A 74 -12.60 -13.07 -22.96
CA GLY A 74 -11.21 -12.74 -23.32
C GLY A 74 -10.90 -11.24 -23.43
N ILE A 75 -11.92 -10.37 -23.29
CA ILE A 75 -11.78 -8.91 -23.33
C ILE A 75 -11.91 -8.35 -21.91
N GLN A 76 -11.08 -7.37 -21.56
CA GLN A 76 -11.26 -6.60 -20.33
C GLN A 76 -12.55 -5.79 -20.43
N TRP A 77 -13.52 -6.05 -19.57
CA TRP A 77 -14.80 -5.35 -19.54
C TRP A 77 -14.71 -4.08 -18.71
N TYR A 78 -14.24 -4.20 -17.48
CA TYR A 78 -14.05 -3.07 -16.59
C TYR A 78 -12.99 -3.37 -15.53
N ALA A 79 -12.49 -2.34 -14.87
CA ALA A 79 -11.61 -2.45 -13.72
C ALA A 79 -12.07 -1.58 -12.56
N ILE A 80 -11.80 -2.06 -11.34
CA ILE A 80 -12.06 -1.41 -10.06
C ILE A 80 -10.71 -1.07 -9.44
N GLN A 81 -10.58 0.13 -8.87
CA GLN A 81 -9.35 0.64 -8.31
C GLN A 81 -9.65 1.18 -6.91
N GLY A 82 -8.79 0.86 -5.94
CA GLY A 82 -8.96 1.36 -4.59
C GLY A 82 -7.79 1.06 -3.67
N CYS A 83 -8.07 1.07 -2.38
CA CYS A 83 -7.16 0.72 -1.31
C CYS A 83 -7.71 -0.53 -0.61
N THR A 84 -6.84 -1.51 -0.33
CA THR A 84 -7.19 -2.72 0.42
C THR A 84 -6.28 -2.88 1.64
N GLU A 85 -6.83 -3.35 2.75
CA GLU A 85 -6.05 -3.73 3.94
C GLU A 85 -5.58 -5.19 3.88
N THR A 86 -6.22 -6.02 3.05
CA THR A 86 -6.03 -7.47 3.03
C THR A 86 -5.05 -7.87 1.93
N GLN A 87 -3.84 -8.26 2.34
CA GLN A 87 -2.85 -8.82 1.40
C GLN A 87 -3.37 -10.10 0.72
N ASP A 88 -4.27 -10.83 1.38
CA ASP A 88 -4.90 -12.01 0.80
C ASP A 88 -5.70 -11.68 -0.46
N GLU A 89 -6.25 -10.48 -0.61
CA GLU A 89 -7.00 -10.09 -1.82
C GLU A 89 -6.09 -9.81 -3.02
N CYS A 90 -4.79 -9.69 -2.79
CA CYS A 90 -3.81 -9.37 -3.82
C CYS A 90 -3.38 -10.58 -4.64
N PHE A 91 -3.11 -10.37 -5.93
CA PHE A 91 -2.62 -11.39 -6.86
C PHE A 91 -3.54 -12.62 -6.96
N LYS A 92 -4.86 -12.42 -6.81
CA LYS A 92 -5.85 -13.46 -7.00
C LYS A 92 -6.34 -13.48 -8.43
N ARG A 93 -6.53 -14.69 -8.94
CA ARG A 93 -7.23 -14.94 -10.20
C ARG A 93 -8.38 -15.89 -9.94
N ILE A 94 -9.61 -15.42 -10.16
CA ILE A 94 -10.83 -16.18 -9.91
C ILE A 94 -11.57 -16.35 -11.24
N THR A 95 -11.70 -17.59 -11.68
CA THR A 95 -12.49 -17.93 -12.87
C THR A 95 -13.93 -18.19 -12.44
N LYS A 96 -14.86 -17.33 -12.87
CA LYS A 96 -16.30 -17.48 -12.66
C LYS A 96 -16.98 -17.83 -14.01
N PRO A 97 -18.18 -18.43 -14.00
CA PRO A 97 -18.96 -18.64 -15.22
C PRO A 97 -19.24 -17.32 -15.98
N SER A 98 -19.33 -16.21 -15.25
CA SER A 98 -19.57 -14.87 -15.80
C SER A 98 -18.32 -14.18 -16.36
N GLY A 99 -17.12 -14.70 -16.09
CA GLY A 99 -15.84 -14.09 -16.50
C GLY A 99 -14.69 -14.41 -15.54
N ILE A 100 -13.51 -13.91 -15.87
CA ILE A 100 -12.29 -14.02 -15.07
C ILE A 100 -12.09 -12.71 -14.30
N LEU A 101 -11.89 -12.81 -13.00
CA LEU A 101 -11.48 -11.71 -12.14
C LEU A 101 -9.99 -11.85 -11.86
N SER A 102 -9.21 -10.78 -12.04
CA SER A 102 -7.78 -10.73 -11.73
C SER A 102 -7.51 -9.52 -10.85
N THR A 103 -6.92 -9.72 -9.68
CA THR A 103 -6.58 -8.64 -8.75
C THR A 103 -5.07 -8.43 -8.69
N HIS A 104 -4.63 -7.17 -8.68
CA HIS A 104 -3.23 -6.79 -8.61
C HIS A 104 -3.06 -5.71 -7.55
N CYS A 105 -2.00 -5.82 -6.76
CA CYS A 105 -1.70 -4.84 -5.72
C CYS A 105 -0.31 -4.24 -5.87
N CYS A 106 -0.17 -3.02 -5.38
CA CYS A 106 1.06 -2.24 -5.46
C CYS A 106 1.19 -1.26 -4.28
N LEU A 107 2.42 -0.82 -4.03
CA LEU A 107 2.84 -0.05 -2.85
C LEU A 107 3.39 1.35 -3.19
N TYR A 108 3.16 1.83 -4.40
CA TYR A 108 3.64 3.14 -4.87
C TYR A 108 2.45 4.05 -5.18
N THR A 109 2.64 5.36 -5.01
CA THR A 109 1.59 6.34 -5.25
C THR A 109 1.06 6.26 -6.69
N LEU A 110 -0.27 6.19 -6.83
CA LEU A 110 -1.02 6.12 -8.09
C LEU A 110 -0.65 4.93 -8.99
N CYS A 111 -0.16 3.85 -8.39
CA CYS A 111 0.25 2.64 -9.11
C CYS A 111 -0.89 1.88 -9.78
N ASN A 112 -2.13 2.11 -9.33
CA ASN A 112 -3.32 1.37 -9.75
C ASN A 112 -4.08 2.05 -10.91
N LEU A 113 -3.49 3.04 -11.57
CA LEU A 113 -4.02 3.64 -12.80
C LEU A 113 -4.11 2.60 -13.93
#